data_AF-A0A3D5X8S4-F1
#
_entry.id   AF-A0A3D5X8S4-F1
#
_cell.length_a   1.000
_cell.length_b   1.000
_cell.length_c   1.000
_cell.angle_alpha   90.00
_cell.angle_beta   90.00
_cell.angle_gamma   90.00
#
_symmetry.space_group_name_H-M   'P 1'
#
loop_
_entity.id
_entity.type
_entity.pdbx_description
1 polymer ?
#
loop_
_entity_poly.entity_id
_entity_poly.type
_entity_poly.pdbx_seq_one_letter_code
_entity_poly.pdbx_strand_id
1 'polypeptide(L)' 'PAHKPIDASRMFGENVLNFMKLIIDDEGNLNLSFEDEIVKGTCITHKGEVSNERVKLIIEKA' A
#
# COMPACT_ATOMS: atom_id res chain seq x y z
N PRO A 1 15.38 9.17 8.38
CA PRO A 1 15.29 7.68 8.29
C PRO A 1 16.61 7.02 7.87
N ALA A 2 17.20 7.39 6.71
CA ALA A 2 18.39 6.73 6.18
C ALA A 2 19.64 6.77 7.09
N HIS A 3 19.77 7.79 7.95
CA HIS A 3 20.90 7.92 8.89
C HIS A 3 20.73 7.09 10.19
N LYS A 4 19.56 6.44 10.39
CA LYS A 4 19.32 5.44 11.45
C LYS A 4 18.82 4.15 10.80
N PRO A 5 19.69 3.45 10.05
CA PRO A 5 19.25 2.41 9.13
C PRO A 5 18.62 1.21 9.83
N ILE A 6 19.12 0.83 11.01
CA ILE A 6 18.60 -0.33 11.78
C ILE A 6 17.16 -0.06 12.23
N ASP A 7 16.93 1.03 12.97
CA ASP A 7 15.61 1.36 13.49
C ASP A 7 14.60 1.63 12.36
N ALA A 8 15.03 2.34 11.32
CA ALA A 8 14.17 2.64 10.17
C ALA A 8 13.79 1.38 9.38
N SER A 9 14.73 0.46 9.16
CA SER A 9 14.45 -0.79 8.44
C SER A 9 13.51 -1.68 9.25
N ARG A 10 13.70 -1.75 10.57
CA ARG A 10 12.80 -2.51 11.45
C ARG A 10 11.38 -1.97 11.39
N MET A 11 11.19 -0.66 11.57
CA MET A 11 9.88 -0.02 11.52
C MET A 11 9.20 -0.22 10.15
N PHE A 12 9.96 -0.06 9.06
CA PHE A 12 9.41 -0.27 7.72
C PHE A 12 9.01 -1.73 7.48
N GLY A 13 9.87 -2.68 7.88
CA GLY A 13 9.59 -4.11 7.76
C GLY A 13 8.36 -4.55 8.56
N GLU A 14 8.18 -4.02 9.77
CA GLU A 14 6.98 -4.26 10.59
C GLU A 14 5.72 -3.74 9.88
N ASN A 15 5.77 -2.55 9.27
CA ASN A 15 4.64 -2.01 8.49
C ASN A 15 4.33 -2.85 7.25
N VAL A 16 5.34 -3.28 6.50
CA VAL A 16 5.16 -4.14 5.32
C VAL A 16 4.54 -5.48 5.73
N LEU A 17 5.04 -6.11 6.80
CA LEU A 17 4.52 -7.38 7.29
C LEU A 17 3.05 -7.27 7.74
N ASN A 18 2.71 -6.19 8.44
CA ASN A 18 1.33 -5.94 8.86
C ASN A 18 0.41 -5.70 7.64
N PHE A 19 0.89 -4.98 6.64
CA PHE A 19 0.15 -4.80 5.39
C PHE A 19 -0.06 -6.13 4.66
N MET A 20 0.96 -6.99 4.58
CA MET A 20 0.85 -8.31 3.97
C MET A 20 -0.24 -9.16 4.63
N LYS A 21 -0.39 -9.11 5.96
CA LYS A 21 -1.47 -9.81 6.68
C LYS A 21 -2.87 -9.27 6.36
N LEU A 22 -2.99 -8.02 5.89
CA LEU A 22 -4.27 -7.46 5.46
C LEU A 22 -4.66 -7.92 4.05
N ILE A 23 -3.67 -8.11 3.16
CA ILE A 23 -3.90 -8.40 1.74
C ILE A 23 -3.74 -9.88 1.36
N ILE A 24 -3.34 -10.74 2.30
CA ILE A 24 -3.20 -12.19 2.10
C ILE A 24 -4.16 -12.87 3.07
N ASP A 25 -5.00 -13.75 2.56
CA ASP A 25 -5.90 -14.55 3.40
C ASP A 25 -5.19 -15.76 4.04
N ASP A 26 -5.90 -16.49 4.89
CA ASP A 26 -5.34 -17.64 5.62
C ASP A 26 -4.95 -18.81 4.70
N GLU A 27 -5.46 -18.84 3.46
CA GLU A 27 -5.12 -19.84 2.43
C GLU A 27 -3.92 -19.40 1.59
N GLY A 28 -3.42 -18.17 1.79
CA GLY A 28 -2.31 -17.60 1.03
C GLY A 28 -2.73 -16.94 -0.28
N ASN A 29 -4.03 -16.79 -0.55
CA ASN A 29 -4.52 -16.07 -1.72
C ASN A 29 -4.50 -14.55 -1.47
N LEU A 30 -4.44 -13.81 -2.57
CA LEU A 30 -4.49 -12.36 -2.53
C LEU A 30 -5.93 -11.88 -2.28
N ASN A 31 -6.16 -11.22 -1.15
CA ASN A 31 -7.42 -10.58 -0.78
C ASN A 31 -7.29 -9.05 -0.84
N LEU A 32 -7.58 -8.46 -2.00
CA LEU A 32 -7.56 -7.00 -2.17
C LEU A 32 -8.94 -6.40 -1.84
N SER A 33 -9.20 -6.18 -0.55
CA SER A 33 -10.40 -5.44 -0.12
C SER A 33 -10.23 -3.94 -0.35
N PHE A 34 -10.80 -3.41 -1.43
CA PHE A 34 -10.78 -1.96 -1.70
C PHE A 34 -11.77 -1.16 -0.84
N GLU A 35 -12.50 -1.81 0.06
CA GLU A 35 -13.26 -1.18 1.14
C GLU A 35 -12.34 -0.77 2.30
N ASP A 36 -11.18 -1.44 2.45
CA ASP A 36 -10.16 -1.07 3.42
C ASP A 36 -9.38 0.16 2.93
N GLU A 37 -9.36 1.22 3.75
CA GLU A 37 -8.71 2.48 3.40
C GLU A 37 -7.19 2.36 3.21
N ILE A 38 -6.53 1.43 3.89
CA ILE A 38 -5.08 1.20 3.76
C ILE A 38 -4.81 0.54 2.41
N VAL A 39 -5.59 -0.48 2.05
CA VAL A 39 -5.47 -1.16 0.75
C VAL A 39 -5.77 -0.20 -0.39
N LYS A 40 -6.88 0.55 -0.31
CA LYS A 40 -7.27 1.57 -1.30
C LYS A 40 -6.22 2.68 -1.41
N GLY A 41 -5.71 3.17 -0.28
CA GLY A 41 -4.71 4.24 -0.24
C GLY A 41 -3.35 3.82 -0.79
N THR A 42 -2.99 2.54 -0.66
CA THR A 42 -1.70 2.00 -1.14
C THR A 42 -1.73 1.67 -2.63
N CYS A 43 -2.90 1.35 -3.20
CA CYS A 43 -3.05 0.98 -4.60
C CYS A 43 -3.03 2.20 -5.53
N ILE A 44 -2.02 2.30 -6.40
CA ILE A 44 -1.88 3.41 -7.37
C ILE A 44 -2.77 3.20 -8.60
N THR A 45 -2.72 2.01 -9.21
CA THR A 45 -3.51 1.65 -10.40
C THR A 45 -4.18 0.30 -10.24
N HIS A 46 -5.39 0.17 -10.76
CA HIS A 46 -6.10 -1.10 -10.81
C HIS A 46 -7.07 -1.11 -12.01
N LYS A 47 -7.15 -2.24 -12.73
CA LYS A 47 -8.03 -2.41 -13.90
C LYS A 47 -7.87 -1.33 -15.01
N GLY A 48 -6.65 -0.82 -15.21
CA GLY A 48 -6.37 0.20 -16.22
C GLY A 48 -6.71 1.63 -15.80
N GLU A 49 -7.15 1.84 -14.56
CA GLU A 49 -7.47 3.16 -14.02
C GLU A 49 -6.55 3.53 -12.84
N VAL A 50 -6.36 4.84 -12.63
CA VAL A 50 -5.65 5.34 -11.44
C VAL A 50 -6.63 5.33 -10.27
N SER A 51 -6.45 4.40 -9.34
CA SER A 51 -7.30 4.22 -8.15
C SER A 51 -6.96 5.21 -7.03
N ASN A 52 -5.72 5.68 -6.98
CA ASN A 52 -5.28 6.63 -5.96
C ASN A 52 -5.68 8.07 -6.31
N GLU A 53 -6.59 8.64 -5.51
CA GLU A 53 -7.12 10.00 -5.72
C GLU A 53 -6.03 11.07 -5.73
N ARG A 54 -5.01 10.97 -4.87
CA ARG A 54 -3.91 11.95 -4.82
C ARG A 54 -3.08 11.91 -6.09
N VAL A 55 -2.76 10.71 -6.58
CA VAL A 55 -2.00 10.53 -7.82
C VAL A 55 -2.80 11.05 -9.02
N LYS A 56 -4.10 10.74 -9.08
CA LYS A 56 -5.00 11.23 -10.13
C LYS A 56 -5.02 12.76 -10.19
N LEU A 57 -5.18 13.43 -9.05
CA LEU A 57 -5.17 14.90 -8.96
C LEU A 57 -3.83 15.53 -9.39
N ILE A 58 -2.70 14.86 -9.18
CA ILE A 58 -1.40 15.36 -9.60
C ILE A 58 -1.25 15.25 -11.12
N ILE A 59 -1.67 14.12 -11.71
CA ILE A 59 -1.57 13.89 -13.15
C ILE A 59 -2.52 14.80 -13.94
N GLU A 60 -3.73 15.04 -13.45
CA GLU A 60 -4.71 15.92 -14.13
C GLU A 60 -4.33 17.41 -14.10
N LYS A 61 -3.44 17.80 -13.19
CA LYS A 61 -2.93 19.19 -13.05
C LYS A 61 -1.62 19.43 -13.80
N ALA A 62 -0.99 18.38 -14.32
CA ALA A 62 0.23 18.46 -15.10
C ALA A 62 -0.08 18.76 -16.58
#